data_AF-A0A1G4I029-F1
#
_entry.id   AF-A0A1G4I029-F1
#
_cell.length_a   1.000
_cell.length_b   1.000
_cell.length_c   1.000
_cell.angle_alpha   90.00
_cell.angle_beta   90.00
_cell.angle_gamma   90.00
#
_symmetry.space_group_name_H-M   'P 1'
#
loop_
_entity.id
_entity.type
_entity.pdbx_description
1 polymer ?
#
loop_
_entity_poly.entity_id
_entity_poly.type
_entity_poly.pdbx_seq_one_letter_code
_entity_poly.pdbx_strand_id
1 'polypeptide(L)'
;MADVLDRGSTSEDATGDTLILRLPQYFPTTVKECTEETNQFFTCFEEHAVMKEPTDRITAKTSLMFCQKELRGYMTCMEKHRNVDKTKFWWKFW
;
A
#
# COMPACT_ATOMS: atom_id res chain seq x y z
N MET A 1 3.17 -17.73 33.76
CA MET A 1 3.58 -16.31 33.79
C MET A 1 4.48 -16.10 32.59
N ALA A 2 4.12 -15.13 31.74
CA ALA A 2 4.91 -14.49 30.69
C ALA A 2 5.64 -15.35 29.64
N ASP A 3 5.07 -15.43 28.44
CA ASP A 3 5.84 -15.34 27.20
C ASP A 3 5.18 -14.26 26.31
N VAL A 4 5.69 -13.04 26.45
CA VAL A 4 5.37 -11.88 25.62
C VAL A 4 6.66 -11.52 24.89
N LEU A 5 6.86 -12.05 23.69
CA LEU A 5 7.75 -11.50 22.67
C LEU A 5 7.32 -12.06 21.30
N ASP A 6 6.61 -11.27 20.51
CA ASP A 6 7.07 -11.04 19.14
C ASP A 6 6.68 -9.63 18.68
N ARG A 7 7.69 -8.77 18.74
CA ARG A 7 7.69 -7.38 18.30
C ARG A 7 8.59 -7.36 17.07
N GLY A 8 7.99 -7.50 15.89
CA GLY A 8 8.69 -7.51 14.61
C GLY A 8 7.95 -6.70 13.55
N SER A 9 7.72 -5.42 13.82
CA SER A 9 7.33 -4.45 12.78
C SER A 9 8.61 -3.90 12.14
N THR A 10 9.30 -4.72 11.35
CA THR A 10 10.39 -4.27 10.48
C THR A 10 9.83 -4.04 9.09
N SER A 11 9.51 -2.78 8.84
CA SER A 11 9.45 -2.19 7.51
C SER A 11 10.88 -2.11 6.98
N GLU A 12 11.32 -3.17 6.30
CA GLU A 12 12.59 -3.24 5.58
C GLU A 12 12.30 -3.61 4.12
N ASP A 13 12.43 -2.60 3.27
CA ASP A 13 12.92 -2.64 1.89
C ASP A 13 13.11 -4.04 1.27
N ALA A 14 12.05 -4.59 0.67
CA ALA A 14 12.09 -5.81 -0.13
C ALA A 14 11.99 -5.44 -1.61
N THR A 15 13.12 -5.06 -2.20
CA THR A 15 13.27 -4.98 -3.65
C THR A 15 13.35 -6.40 -4.22
N GLY A 16 12.25 -6.87 -4.79
CA GLY A 16 12.16 -8.09 -5.63
C GLY A 16 11.64 -9.33 -4.91
N ASP A 17 10.46 -9.80 -5.33
CA ASP A 17 9.82 -11.10 -5.03
C ASP A 17 8.90 -11.25 -3.81
N THR A 18 8.63 -10.20 -3.02
CA THR A 18 7.52 -10.27 -2.05
C THR A 18 6.23 -9.73 -2.64
N LEU A 19 5.21 -10.59 -2.76
CA LEU A 19 3.87 -10.21 -3.16
C LEU A 19 3.18 -9.44 -2.02
N ILE A 20 2.62 -8.28 -2.34
CA ILE A 20 1.84 -7.47 -1.43
C ILE A 20 0.44 -8.07 -1.36
N LEU A 21 0.18 -8.87 -0.33
CA LEU A 21 -1.10 -9.54 -0.10
C LEU A 21 -2.07 -8.73 0.78
N ARG A 22 -1.60 -7.61 1.33
CA ARG A 22 -2.34 -6.73 2.24
C ARG A 22 -2.13 -5.29 1.82
N LEU A 23 -3.22 -4.54 1.82
CA LEU A 23 -3.18 -3.11 1.54
C LEU A 23 -2.64 -2.35 2.77
N PRO A 24 -1.90 -1.26 2.56
CA PRO A 24 -1.40 -0.44 3.65
C PRO A 24 -2.54 0.25 4.41
N GLN A 25 -2.30 0.63 5.66
CA GLN A 25 -3.31 1.26 6.53
C GLN A 25 -3.90 2.57 5.98
N TYR A 26 -3.12 3.29 5.18
CA TYR A 26 -3.55 4.55 4.55
C TYR A 26 -4.41 4.33 3.30
N PHE A 27 -4.52 3.12 2.77
CA PHE A 27 -5.40 2.84 1.64
C PHE A 27 -6.88 3.08 2.02
N PRO A 28 -7.74 3.66 1.16
CA PRO A 28 -7.53 4.08 -0.24
C PRO A 28 -7.20 5.58 -0.38
N THR A 29 -6.57 6.22 0.62
CA THR A 29 -6.28 7.65 0.55
C THR A 29 -5.22 7.98 -0.50
N THR A 30 -5.27 9.21 -1.02
CA THR A 30 -4.35 9.73 -2.02
C THR A 30 -4.00 11.18 -1.72
N VAL A 31 -2.74 11.53 -1.92
CA VAL A 31 -2.24 12.91 -1.88
C VAL A 31 -2.01 13.41 -3.31
N LYS A 32 -2.07 14.73 -3.51
CA LYS A 32 -2.04 15.32 -4.86
C LYS A 32 -0.83 14.87 -5.68
N GLU A 33 0.32 14.75 -5.02
CA GLU A 33 1.59 14.36 -5.63
C GLU A 33 1.62 12.89 -6.09
N CYS A 34 0.73 12.03 -5.58
CA CYS A 34 0.67 10.60 -5.88
C CYS A 34 -0.56 10.21 -6.71
N THR A 35 -1.23 11.19 -7.33
CA THR A 35 -2.48 10.96 -8.07
C THR A 35 -2.26 10.06 -9.29
N GLU A 36 -1.13 10.20 -9.98
CA GLU A 36 -0.84 9.42 -11.19
C GLU A 36 -0.65 7.93 -10.85
N GLU A 37 0.19 7.62 -9.86
CA GLU A 37 0.44 6.25 -9.42
C GLU A 37 -0.81 5.61 -8.81
N THR A 38 -1.62 6.41 -8.11
CA THR A 38 -2.94 6.01 -7.62
C THR A 38 -3.84 5.58 -8.78
N ASN A 39 -3.96 6.41 -9.81
CA ASN A 39 -4.82 6.16 -10.95
C ASN A 39 -4.37 4.92 -11.74
N GLN A 40 -3.06 4.73 -11.90
CA GLN A 40 -2.51 3.53 -12.53
C GLN A 40 -2.91 2.27 -11.77
N PHE A 41 -2.82 2.28 -10.44
CA PHE A 41 -3.27 1.16 -9.61
C PHE A 41 -4.77 0.90 -9.75
N PHE A 42 -5.61 1.93 -9.59
CA PHE A 42 -7.05 1.73 -9.66
C PHE A 42 -7.54 1.35 -11.04
N THR A 43 -6.92 1.85 -12.12
CA THR A 43 -7.23 1.43 -13.49
C THR A 43 -6.95 -0.06 -13.68
N CYS A 44 -5.77 -0.53 -13.31
CA CYS A 44 -5.46 -1.97 -13.37
C CYS A 44 -6.43 -2.79 -12.50
N PHE A 45 -6.72 -2.29 -11.30
CA PHE A 45 -7.61 -2.99 -10.38
C PHE A 45 -9.03 -3.08 -10.94
N GLU A 46 -9.58 -2.02 -11.52
CA GLU A 46 -10.91 -2.00 -12.14
C GLU A 46 -11.01 -2.94 -13.35
N GLU A 47 -9.96 -3.02 -14.17
CA GLU A 47 -9.89 -3.95 -15.31
C GLU A 47 -9.91 -5.43 -14.88
N HIS A 48 -9.25 -5.76 -13.76
CA HIS A 48 -9.09 -7.14 -13.31
C HIS A 48 -10.06 -7.55 -12.19
N ALA A 49 -10.66 -6.62 -11.45
CA ALA A 49 -11.52 -6.89 -10.29
C ALA A 49 -13.01 -6.96 -10.68
N VAL A 50 -13.32 -7.65 -11.77
CA VAL A 50 -14.69 -7.88 -12.23
C VAL A 50 -15.39 -8.90 -11.32
N MET A 51 -15.90 -8.40 -10.19
CA MET A 51 -16.56 -9.20 -9.16
C MET A 51 -17.95 -9.66 -9.63
N LYS A 52 -18.29 -10.93 -9.41
CA LYS A 52 -19.65 -11.45 -9.66
C LYS A 52 -20.64 -11.08 -8.56
N GLU A 53 -20.15 -10.98 -7.34
CA GLU A 53 -20.92 -10.62 -6.14
C GLU A 53 -20.15 -9.58 -5.33
N PRO A 54 -20.82 -8.71 -4.55
CA PRO A 54 -20.14 -7.71 -3.72
C PRO A 54 -19.17 -8.30 -2.69
N THR A 55 -19.34 -9.57 -2.33
CA THR A 55 -18.51 -10.31 -1.38
C THR A 55 -17.47 -11.21 -2.05
N ASP A 56 -17.20 -11.03 -3.35
CA ASP A 56 -16.20 -11.81 -4.08
C ASP A 56 -14.77 -11.40 -3.70
N ARG A 57 -14.33 -11.91 -2.55
CA ARG A 57 -13.00 -11.68 -2.00
C ARG A 57 -11.90 -12.39 -2.78
N ILE A 58 -12.24 -13.41 -3.58
CA ILE A 58 -11.25 -14.16 -4.36
C ILE A 58 -10.82 -13.29 -5.52
N THR A 59 -11.77 -12.80 -6.32
CA THR A 59 -11.50 -11.90 -7.43
C THR A 59 -10.72 -10.69 -6.97
N ALA A 60 -11.17 -10.00 -5.92
CA ALA A 60 -10.46 -8.84 -5.37
C ALA A 60 -8.99 -9.14 -4.99
N LYS A 61 -8.73 -10.29 -4.33
CA LYS A 61 -7.36 -10.69 -3.98
C LYS A 61 -6.53 -11.01 -5.22
N THR A 62 -7.11 -11.72 -6.18
CA THR A 62 -6.44 -12.10 -7.42
C THR A 62 -6.07 -10.86 -8.23
N SER A 63 -6.94 -9.85 -8.31
CA SER A 63 -6.65 -8.57 -8.97
C SER A 63 -5.53 -7.81 -8.28
N LEU A 64 -5.45 -7.83 -6.94
CA LEU A 64 -4.29 -7.29 -6.22
C LEU A 64 -2.99 -8.00 -6.63
N MET A 65 -3.01 -9.32 -6.88
CA MET A 65 -1.83 -10.07 -7.32
C MET A 65 -1.45 -9.75 -8.77
N PHE A 66 -2.40 -9.42 -9.64
CA PHE A 66 -2.12 -8.97 -11.01
C PHE A 66 -1.52 -7.56 -11.04
N CYS A 67 -2.05 -6.64 -10.23
CA CYS A 67 -1.68 -5.23 -10.23
C CYS A 67 -0.52 -4.89 -9.26
N GLN A 68 0.42 -5.83 -9.05
CA GLN A 68 1.50 -5.67 -8.07
C GLN A 68 2.48 -4.56 -8.44
N LYS A 69 2.68 -4.31 -9.74
CA LYS A 69 3.59 -3.27 -10.21
C LYS A 69 3.03 -1.88 -9.87
N GLU A 70 1.76 -1.67 -10.19
CA GLU A 70 1.05 -0.42 -9.98
C GLU A 70 0.83 -0.17 -8.48
N LEU A 71 0.49 -1.23 -7.72
CA LEU A 71 0.36 -1.16 -6.26
C LEU A 71 1.67 -0.73 -5.59
N ARG A 72 2.81 -1.25 -6.05
CA ARG A 72 4.14 -0.81 -5.55
C ARG A 72 4.41 0.65 -5.87
N GLY A 73 4.02 1.12 -7.06
CA GLY A 73 4.14 2.54 -7.43
C GLY A 73 3.37 3.44 -6.47
N TYR A 74 2.10 3.13 -6.23
CA TYR A 74 1.25 3.82 -5.27
C TYR A 74 1.86 3.84 -3.87
N MET A 75 2.26 2.67 -3.34
CA MET A 75 2.83 2.56 -1.99
C MET A 75 4.12 3.35 -1.84
N THR A 76 5.00 3.29 -2.85
CA THR A 76 6.29 4.00 -2.85
C THR A 76 6.07 5.51 -2.76
N CYS A 77 5.12 6.06 -3.54
CA CYS A 77 4.83 7.49 -3.50
C CYS A 77 4.24 7.92 -2.15
N MET A 78 3.24 7.18 -1.65
CA MET A 78 2.57 7.49 -0.39
C MET A 78 3.51 7.40 0.82
N GLU A 79 4.39 6.40 0.85
CA GLU A 79 5.39 6.24 1.92
C GLU A 79 6.44 7.34 1.89
N LYS A 80 6.88 7.73 0.69
CA LYS A 80 7.79 8.88 0.52
C LYS A 80 7.15 10.17 1.06
N HIS A 81 5.90 10.46 0.71
CA HIS A 81 5.17 11.63 1.23
C HIS A 81 5.10 11.61 2.76
N ARG A 82 4.67 10.48 3.34
CA ARG A 82 4.52 10.33 4.79
C ARG A 82 5.84 10.51 5.55
N ASN A 83 6.96 10.07 4.98
CA ASN A 83 8.27 10.24 5.61
C ASN A 83 8.78 11.70 5.52
N VAL A 84 8.48 12.39 4.42
CA VAL A 84 8.75 13.83 4.29
C VAL A 84 7.92 14.65 5.31
N ASP A 85 6.66 14.29 5.54
CA ASP A 85 5.84 15.01 6.53
C ASP A 85 6.34 14.82 7.97
N LYS A 86 6.74 13.59 8.33
CA LYS A 86 7.34 13.31 9.65
C LYS A 86 8.59 14.14 9.91
N THR A 87 9.46 14.27 8.92
CA THR A 87 10.68 15.08 9.05
C THR A 87 10.35 16.57 9.18
N LYS A 88 9.43 17.11 8.38
CA LYS A 88 8.95 18.50 8.52
C LYS A 88 8.32 18.79 9.89
N PHE A 89 7.62 17.81 10.46
CA PHE A 89 6.98 17.97 11.76
C PHE A 89 8.00 18.11 12.90
N TRP A 90 9.12 17.38 12.83
CA TRP A 90 10.15 17.40 13.88
C TRP A 90 10.89 18.74 13.98
N TRP A 91 11.19 19.39 12.84
CA TRP A 91 11.85 20.72 12.82
C TRP A 91 10.99 21.87 13.36
N LYS A 92 9.67 21.67 13.48
CA LYS A 92 8.73 22.72 13.88
C LYS A 92 8.54 22.82 15.40
N PHE A 93 9.21 21.95 16.17
CA PHE A 93 9.10 21.85 17.62
C PHE A 93 10.42 22.17 18.37
N TRP A 94 11.45 22.63 17.66
CA TRP A 94 12.71 23.18 18.19
C TRP A 94 12.84 24.65 17.79
#